data_AF-A0A7H0IQ27-F1
#
_entry.id   AF-A0A7H0IQ27-F1
#
_cell.length_a   1.000
_cell.length_b   1.000
_cell.length_c   1.000
_cell.angle_alpha   90.00
_cell.angle_beta   90.00
_cell.angle_gamma   90.00
#
_symmetry.space_group_name_H-M   'P 1'
#
loop_
_entity.id
_entity.type
_entity.pdbx_description
1 polymer ?
#
loop_
_entity_poly.entity_id
_entity_poly.type
_entity_poly.pdbx_seq_one_letter_code
_entity_poly.pdbx_strand_id
1 'polypeptide(L)' 'MSLTAGDVLDLLSTREIEVLGHLAEGHTYSSIARRMHLSPHTVDTYLRRIKGKAGVSNRAHLMILALQITRLDEPWLKRT' A
#
# COMPACT_ATOMS: atom_id res chain seq x y z
N MET A 1 20.05 4.88 -10.46
CA MET A 1 18.76 5.60 -10.42
C MET A 1 18.00 5.10 -9.21
N SER A 2 17.90 5.90 -8.15
CA SER A 2 17.12 5.54 -6.96
C SER A 2 15.68 5.99 -7.20
N LEU A 3 14.73 5.05 -7.27
CA LEU A 3 13.31 5.37 -7.32
C LEU A 3 12.92 6.09 -6.02
N THR A 4 12.31 7.26 -6.12
CA THR A 4 11.80 7.98 -4.97
C THR A 4 10.42 7.43 -4.58
N ALA A 5 9.94 7.71 -3.36
CA ALA A 5 8.61 7.25 -2.92
C ALA A 5 7.47 7.81 -3.79
N GLY A 6 7.67 9.00 -4.40
CA GLY A 6 6.74 9.58 -5.38
C GLY A 6 6.68 8.79 -6.69
N ASP A 7 7.83 8.37 -7.23
CA ASP A 7 7.87 7.55 -8.45
C ASP A 7 7.17 6.19 -8.24
N VAL A 8 7.27 5.63 -7.03
CA VAL A 8 6.58 4.39 -6.69
C VAL A 8 5.06 4.61 -6.60
N LEU A 9 4.61 5.74 -6.05
CA LEU A 9 3.19 6.09 -5.99
C LEU A 9 2.56 6.17 -7.38
N ASP A 10 3.25 6.76 -8.35
CA ASP A 10 2.76 6.88 -9.73
C ASP A 10 2.60 5.53 -10.45
N LEU A 11 3.31 4.48 -10.00
CA LEU A 11 3.19 3.13 -10.53
C LEU A 11 2.02 2.34 -9.92
N LEU A 12 1.51 2.77 -8.77
CA LEU A 12 0.45 2.09 -8.05
C LEU A 12 -0.93 2.59 -8.47
N SER A 13 -1.86 1.66 -8.59
CA SER A 13 -3.27 2.01 -8.76
C SER A 13 -3.86 2.56 -7.46
N THR A 14 -4.97 3.30 -7.57
CA THR A 14 -5.70 3.84 -6.41
C THR A 14 -6.02 2.75 -5.36
N ARG A 15 -6.41 1.54 -5.81
CA ARG A 15 -6.69 0.41 -4.91
C ARG A 15 -5.45 -0.11 -4.21
N GLU A 16 -4.30 -0.12 -4.88
CA GLU A 16 -3.02 -0.52 -4.29
C GLU A 16 -2.53 0.50 -3.26
N ILE A 17 -2.74 1.79 -3.52
CA ILE A 17 -2.45 2.88 -2.58
C ILE A 17 -3.36 2.77 -1.35
N GLU A 18 -4.65 2.49 -1.53
CA GLU A 18 -5.62 2.29 -0.44
C GLU A 18 -5.22 1.11 0.47
N VAL A 19 -4.81 -0.02 -0.12
CA VAL A 19 -4.28 -1.18 0.64
C VAL A 19 -3.01 -0.81 1.41
N LEU A 20 -2.09 -0.05 0.81
CA LEU A 20 -0.87 0.40 1.49
C LEU A 20 -1.18 1.36 2.63
N GLY A 21 -2.15 2.27 2.47
CA GLY A 21 -2.59 3.19 3.53
C GLY A 21 -3.03 2.42 4.78
N HIS A 22 -3.90 1.43 4.60
CA HIS A 22 -4.31 0.59 5.73
C HIS A 22 -3.17 -0.25 6.32
N LEU A 23 -2.20 -0.65 5.50
CA LEU A 23 -1.01 -1.34 6.01
C LEU A 23 -0.16 -0.40 6.87
N ALA A 24 0.01 0.87 6.47
CA ALA A 24 0.72 1.90 7.24
C ALA A 24 0.04 2.19 8.59
N GLU A 25 -1.29 2.12 8.65
CA GLU A 25 -2.09 2.20 9.88
C GLU A 25 -1.91 0.98 10.80
N GLY A 26 -1.14 -0.03 10.37
CA GLY A 26 -0.86 -1.24 11.14
C GLY A 26 -1.96 -2.32 11.03
N HIS A 27 -2.87 -2.20 10.06
CA HIS A 27 -3.93 -3.20 9.90
C HIS A 27 -3.39 -4.55 9.38
N THR A 28 -4.00 -5.63 9.88
CA THR A 28 -3.76 -6.99 9.36
C THR A 28 -4.48 -7.19 8.04
N TYR A 29 -4.02 -8.12 7.20
CA TYR A 29 -4.61 -8.35 5.87
C TYR A 29 -6.10 -8.68 5.95
N SER A 30 -6.53 -9.41 6.97
CA SER A 30 -7.93 -9.73 7.24
C SER A 30 -8.75 -8.49 7.61
N SER A 31 -8.15 -7.53 8.30
CA SER A 31 -8.81 -6.27 8.67
C SER A 31 -8.90 -5.31 7.48
N ILE A 32 -7.84 -5.25 6.66
CA ILE A 32 -7.84 -4.53 5.38
C ILE A 32 -8.94 -5.10 4.47
N ALA A 33 -9.00 -6.43 4.34
CA ALA A 33 -10.00 -7.11 3.55
C ALA A 33 -11.43 -6.74 3.98
N ARG A 34 -11.71 -6.73 5.29
CA ARG A 34 -13.01 -6.30 5.82
C ARG A 34 -13.33 -4.84 5.51
N ARG A 35 -12.36 -3.93 5.69
CA ARG A 35 -12.54 -2.48 5.45
C ARG A 35 -12.80 -2.17 3.97
N MET A 36 -12.13 -2.90 3.08
CA MET A 36 -12.25 -2.71 1.64
C MET A 36 -13.35 -3.57 1.00
N HIS A 37 -14.11 -4.34 1.77
CA HIS A 37 -15.09 -5.32 1.28
C HIS A 37 -14.50 -6.34 0.29
N LEU A 38 -13.28 -6.81 0.57
CA LEU A 38 -12.52 -7.75 -0.23
C LEU A 38 -12.29 -9.08 0.52
N SER A 39 -11.82 -10.09 -0.20
CA SER A 39 -11.27 -11.29 0.43
C SER A 39 -9.82 -11.05 0.89
N PRO A 40 -9.35 -11.73 1.96
CA PRO A 40 -7.94 -11.69 2.35
C PRO A 40 -6.99 -12.12 1.22
N HIS A 41 -7.44 -13.01 0.33
CA HIS A 41 -6.69 -13.45 -0.84
C HIS A 41 -6.53 -12.33 -1.88
N THR A 42 -7.57 -11.52 -2.07
CA THR A 42 -7.52 -10.34 -2.94
C THR A 42 -6.54 -9.30 -2.39
N VAL A 43 -6.53 -9.08 -1.07
CA VAL A 43 -5.54 -8.19 -0.42
C VAL A 43 -4.12 -8.72 -0.62
N ASP A 44 -3.88 -10.02 -0.42
CA ASP A 44 -2.57 -10.62 -0.69
C ASP A 44 -2.14 -10.43 -2.15
N THR A 45 -3.07 -10.56 -3.09
CA THR A 45 -2.82 -10.31 -4.52
C THR A 45 -2.38 -8.87 -4.78
N TYR A 46 -3.07 -7.87 -4.19
CA TYR A 46 -2.64 -6.48 -4.29
C TYR A 46 -1.24 -6.29 -3.72
N LEU A 47 -0.95 -6.85 -2.54
CA LEU A 47 0.37 -6.72 -1.92
C LEU A 47 1.48 -7.37 -2.74
N ARG A 48 1.22 -8.49 -3.42
CA ARG A 48 2.18 -9.10 -4.36
C ARG A 48 2.44 -8.21 -5.58
N ARG A 49 1.40 -7.57 -6.12
CA ARG A 49 1.55 -6.64 -7.25
C ARG A 49 2.33 -5.39 -6.85
N ILE A 50 2.01 -4.81 -5.70
CA ILE A 50 2.75 -3.68 -5.12
C ILE A 50 4.23 -4.05 -4.94
N LYS A 51 4.52 -5.22 -4.35
CA LYS A 51 5.90 -5.73 -4.21
C LYS A 51 6.64 -5.80 -5.53
N GLY A 52 6.00 -6.33 -6.57
CA GLY A 52 6.57 -6.41 -7.92
C GLY A 52 6.84 -5.03 -8.53
N LYS A 53 5.91 -4.09 -8.37
CA LYS A 53 6.03 -2.72 -8.90
C LYS A 53 7.08 -1.89 -8.16
N ALA A 54 7.15 -2.01 -6.83
CA ALA A 54 8.07 -1.28 -5.98
C ALA A 54 9.45 -1.96 -5.84
N GLY A 55 9.62 -3.16 -6.39
CA GLY A 55 10.87 -3.93 -6.28
C GLY A 55 11.20 -4.42 -4.87
N VAL A 56 10.19 -4.57 -4.00
CA VAL A 56 10.38 -4.97 -2.60
C VAL A 56 9.99 -6.43 -2.38
N SER A 57 10.81 -7.17 -1.64
CA SER A 57 10.67 -8.62 -1.50
C SER A 57 9.95 -9.07 -0.22
N ASN A 58 9.98 -8.26 0.86
CA ASN A 58 9.48 -8.67 2.17
C ASN A 58 8.40 -7.72 2.72
N ARG A 59 7.64 -8.19 3.72
CA ARG A 59 6.57 -7.41 4.38
C ARG A 59 7.11 -6.18 5.13
N ALA A 60 8.32 -6.25 5.67
CA ALA A 60 8.93 -5.13 6.40
C ALA A 60 9.25 -3.96 5.45
N HIS A 61 9.82 -4.23 4.27
CA HIS A 61 10.05 -3.25 3.21
C HIS A 61 8.74 -2.67 2.69
N LEU A 62 7.71 -3.52 2.56
CA LEU A 62 6.36 -3.06 2.19
C LEU A 62 5.77 -2.12 3.25
N MET A 63 5.99 -2.40 4.54
CA MET A 63 5.58 -1.54 5.65
C MET A 63 6.37 -0.21 5.66
N ILE A 64 7.68 -0.26 5.44
CA ILE A 64 8.52 0.95 5.33
C ILE A 64 8.05 1.81 4.16
N LEU A 65 7.78 1.20 3.01
CA LEU A 65 7.24 1.89 1.84
C LEU A 65 5.88 2.53 2.15
N ALA A 66 4.99 1.78 2.81
CA ALA A 66 3.69 2.29 3.24
C ALA A 66 3.84 3.53 4.14
N LEU A 67 4.72 3.47 5.14
CA LEU A 67 5.00 4.60 6.03
C LEU A 67 5.64 5.79 5.31
N GLN A 68 6.53 5.55 4.35
CA GLN A 68 7.16 6.60 3.54
C GLN A 68 6.12 7.32 2.68
N ILE A 69 5.19 6.57 2.09
CA ILE A 69 4.09 7.08 1.28
C ILE A 69 3.11 7.88 2.15
N THR A 70 2.71 7.35 3.32
CA THR A 70 1.80 8.07 4.23
C THR A 70 2.42 9.36 4.77
N ARG A 71 3.74 9.43 4.93
CA ARG A 71 4.45 10.65 5.38
C ARG A 71 4.47 11.74 4.30
N LEU A 72 4.29 11.38 3.04
CA LEU A 72 3.98 12.33 1.97
C LEU A 72 2.47 12.63 2.10
N ASP A 73 2.11 13.48 3.07
CA ASP A 73 0.73 13.91 3.33
C ASP A 73 0.08 14.40 2.03
N GLU A 74 -0.67 13.53 1.39
CA GLU A 74 -1.48 13.85 0.23
C GLU A 74 -2.98 13.82 0.62
N PRO A 75 -3.76 14.89 0.35
CA PRO A 75 -5.10 15.10 0.91
C PRO A 75 -6.19 14.11 0.47
N TRP A 76 -5.89 13.17 -0.43
CA TRP A 76 -6.89 12.23 -0.96
C TRP A 76 -7.37 11.18 0.05
N LEU A 77 -6.65 10.96 1.15
CA LEU A 77 -7.07 10.05 2.24
C LEU A 77 -8.13 10.67 3.18
N LYS A 78 -8.48 11.96 3.04
CA LYS A 78 -9.46 12.66 3.90
C LYS A 78 -10.80 12.96 3.23
N ARG A 79 -11.33 12.05 2.42
CA ARG A 79 -12.66 12.24 1.81
C ARG A 79 -13.59 11.09 2.12
N THR A 80 -14.01 10.96 3.38
CA THR A 80 -15.35 10.58 3.88
C THR A 80 -15.32 10.76 5.40
#